data_AF-A0A529I6Z9-F1
#
_entry.id   AF-A0A529I6Z9-F1
#
_cell.length_a   1.000
_cell.length_b   1.000
_cell.length_c   1.000
_cell.angle_alpha   90.00
_cell.angle_beta   90.00
_cell.angle_gamma   90.00
#
_symmetry.space_group_name_H-M   'P 1'
#
loop_
_entity.id
_entity.type
_entity.pdbx_description
1 polymer ?
#
loop_
_entity_poly.entity_id
_entity_poly.type
_entity_poly.pdbx_seq_one_letter_code
_entity_poly.pdbx_strand_id
1 'polypeptide(L)'
;IGAPGGGTEEKLALNAGVPRERVIVVPDGQSGLKMLQDGRIDAYSLPVLSINDLVKKANDPNLEVIAPVLGAPVYCDGAAFKKGDEALRDAYDVELAKLKKSGEFAKIIEPYGFSAAAAMSTTREKLCAAK
;
A
#
# COMPACT_ATOMS: atom_id res chain seq x y z
N ILE A 1 6.48 -15.03 6.33
CA ILE A 1 5.95 -13.65 6.23
C ILE A 1 4.51 -13.71 5.75
N GLY A 2 3.60 -13.03 6.43
CA GLY A 2 2.22 -12.86 5.98
C GLY A 2 2.09 -11.62 5.08
N ALA A 3 1.29 -11.72 4.03
CA ALA A 3 0.96 -10.61 3.13
C ALA A 3 -0.40 -10.85 2.44
N PRO A 4 -1.08 -9.80 1.94
CA PRO A 4 -2.26 -9.96 1.09
C PRO A 4 -1.92 -10.73 -0.20
N GLY A 5 -2.79 -11.64 -0.62
CA GLY A 5 -2.64 -12.39 -1.87
C GLY A 5 -2.78 -11.48 -3.10
N GLY A 6 -1.84 -11.57 -4.05
CA GLY A 6 -1.71 -10.68 -5.19
C GLY A 6 -1.16 -9.29 -4.85
N GLY A 7 -0.84 -9.03 -3.58
CA GLY A 7 -0.37 -7.73 -3.09
C GLY A 7 1.09 -7.44 -3.43
N THR A 8 1.49 -6.17 -3.24
CA THR A 8 2.86 -5.70 -3.44
C THR A 8 3.85 -6.39 -2.51
N GLU A 9 3.48 -6.60 -1.26
CA GLU A 9 4.35 -7.18 -0.22
C GLU A 9 4.62 -8.67 -0.48
N GLU A 10 3.59 -9.41 -0.93
CA GLU A 10 3.74 -10.80 -1.37
C GLU A 10 4.76 -10.88 -2.52
N LYS A 11 4.61 -10.02 -3.52
CA LYS A 11 5.50 -10.01 -4.69
C LYS A 11 6.93 -9.59 -4.33
N LEU A 12 7.10 -8.61 -3.44
CA LEU A 12 8.41 -8.17 -2.96
C LEU A 12 9.13 -9.29 -2.20
N ALA A 13 8.44 -10.01 -1.32
CA ALA A 13 9.01 -11.15 -0.61
C ALA A 13 9.51 -12.24 -1.57
N LEU A 14 8.70 -12.59 -2.58
CA LEU A 14 9.08 -13.55 -3.61
C LEU A 14 10.29 -13.07 -4.43
N ASN A 15 10.30 -11.82 -4.86
CA ASN A 15 11.41 -11.23 -5.62
C ASN A 15 12.71 -11.17 -4.81
N ALA A 16 12.61 -11.02 -3.48
CA ALA A 16 13.75 -11.08 -2.55
C ALA A 16 14.23 -12.52 -2.26
N GLY A 17 13.60 -13.54 -2.86
CA GLY A 17 14.01 -14.94 -2.73
C GLY A 17 13.39 -15.69 -1.55
N VAL A 18 12.33 -15.15 -0.91
CA VAL A 18 11.57 -15.93 0.07
C VAL A 18 10.84 -17.06 -0.67
N PRO A 19 11.06 -18.35 -0.30
CA PRO A 19 10.36 -19.47 -0.92
C PRO A 19 8.84 -19.33 -0.81
N ARG A 20 8.10 -19.80 -1.83
CA ARG A 20 6.66 -19.57 -1.94
C ARG A 20 5.90 -20.09 -0.70
N GLU A 21 6.31 -21.23 -0.18
CA GLU A 21 5.75 -21.86 1.01
C GLU A 21 5.94 -21.04 2.30
N ARG A 22 6.83 -20.05 2.31
CA ARG A 22 7.05 -19.12 3.44
C ARG A 22 6.40 -17.75 3.25
N VAL A 23 5.72 -17.53 2.12
CA VAL A 23 4.90 -16.33 1.86
C VAL A 23 3.43 -16.71 2.05
N ILE A 24 2.91 -16.38 3.22
CA ILE A 24 1.60 -16.81 3.69
C ILE A 24 0.56 -15.78 3.28
N VAL A 25 -0.45 -16.23 2.53
CA VAL A 25 -1.57 -15.37 2.14
C VAL A 25 -2.42 -15.09 3.37
N VAL A 26 -2.62 -13.81 3.66
CA VAL A 26 -3.45 -13.32 4.76
C VAL A 26 -4.66 -12.58 4.17
N PRO A 27 -5.89 -12.88 4.62
CA PRO A 27 -7.10 -12.33 4.02
C PRO A 27 -7.37 -10.85 4.38
N ASP A 28 -6.93 -10.40 5.56
CA ASP A 28 -7.17 -9.05 6.08
C ASP A 28 -6.22 -8.70 7.23
N GLY A 29 -6.26 -7.43 7.67
CA GLY A 29 -5.40 -6.92 8.74
C GLY A 29 -5.56 -7.64 10.08
N GLN A 30 -6.81 -7.90 10.50
CA GLN A 30 -7.10 -8.50 11.81
C GLN A 30 -6.62 -9.95 11.86
N SER A 31 -6.86 -10.70 10.78
CA SER A 31 -6.36 -12.06 10.59
C SER A 31 -4.84 -12.11 10.62
N GLY A 32 -4.15 -11.19 9.93
CA GLY A 32 -2.68 -11.11 9.93
C GLY A 32 -2.09 -10.83 11.31
N LEU A 33 -2.69 -9.89 12.03
CA LEU A 33 -2.30 -9.57 13.40
C LEU A 33 -2.47 -10.77 14.33
N LYS A 34 -3.61 -11.47 14.23
CA LYS A 34 -3.86 -12.68 15.01
C LYS A 34 -2.89 -13.82 14.66
N MET A 35 -2.57 -14.00 13.40
CA MET A 35 -1.58 -15.00 12.95
C MET A 35 -0.17 -14.69 13.48
N LEU A 36 0.21 -13.42 13.59
CA LEU A 36 1.47 -12.99 14.19
C LEU A 36 1.49 -13.30 15.70
N GLN A 37 0.43 -12.95 16.41
CA GLN A 37 0.26 -13.25 17.84
C GLN A 37 0.28 -14.77 18.13
N ASP A 38 -0.33 -15.57 17.27
CA ASP A 38 -0.41 -17.03 17.39
C ASP A 38 0.86 -17.74 16.89
N GLY A 39 1.89 -16.99 16.48
CA GLY A 39 3.17 -17.55 16.00
C GLY A 39 3.06 -18.33 14.69
N ARG A 40 2.06 -18.03 13.85
CA ARG A 40 1.87 -18.65 12.53
C ARG A 40 2.70 -17.97 11.44
N ILE A 41 3.06 -16.72 11.67
CA ILE A 41 3.95 -15.92 10.84
C ILE A 41 4.86 -15.11 11.74
N ASP A 42 6.09 -14.85 11.31
CA ASP A 42 7.07 -14.06 12.09
C ASP A 42 7.00 -12.55 11.79
N ALA A 43 6.37 -12.18 10.68
CA ALA A 43 6.18 -10.80 10.25
C ALA A 43 4.94 -10.69 9.38
N TYR A 44 4.19 -9.60 9.51
CA TYR A 44 3.07 -9.24 8.66
C TYR A 44 3.35 -7.91 7.97
N SER A 45 3.21 -7.86 6.65
CA SER A 45 3.59 -6.69 5.86
C SER A 45 2.37 -6.06 5.17
N LEU A 46 2.26 -4.75 5.34
CA LEU A 46 1.25 -3.86 4.75
C LEU A 46 1.89 -2.47 4.51
N PRO A 47 1.22 -1.58 3.76
CA PRO A 47 1.62 -0.17 3.69
C PRO A 47 1.73 0.47 5.09
N VAL A 48 2.67 1.40 5.25
CA VAL A 48 3.01 2.02 6.55
C VAL A 48 1.78 2.61 7.27
N LEU A 49 0.88 3.28 6.54
CA LEU A 49 -0.34 3.83 7.13
C LEU A 49 -1.27 2.73 7.64
N SER A 50 -1.44 1.65 6.87
CA SER A 50 -2.27 0.52 7.24
C SER A 50 -1.73 -0.22 8.47
N ILE A 51 -0.41 -0.46 8.55
CA ILE A 51 0.17 -1.19 9.68
C ILE A 51 0.14 -0.35 10.96
N ASN A 52 0.38 0.95 10.87
CA ASN A 52 0.29 1.87 12.01
C ASN A 52 -1.14 1.97 12.57
N ASP A 53 -2.14 2.08 11.70
CA ASP A 53 -3.55 2.10 12.11
C ASP A 53 -3.96 0.77 12.79
N LEU A 54 -3.56 -0.35 12.19
CA LEU A 54 -3.87 -1.68 12.72
C LEU A 54 -3.26 -1.91 14.10
N VAL A 55 -1.97 -1.62 14.27
CA VAL A 55 -1.25 -1.83 15.55
C VAL A 55 -1.79 -0.88 16.62
N LYS A 56 -2.06 0.38 16.28
CA LYS A 56 -2.68 1.34 17.21
C LYS A 56 -4.03 0.86 17.73
N LYS A 57 -4.86 0.27 16.85
CA LYS A 57 -6.18 -0.29 17.23
C LYS A 57 -6.08 -1.58 18.03
N ALA A 58 -5.07 -2.41 17.75
CA ALA A 58 -4.85 -3.66 18.48
C ALA A 58 -4.39 -3.39 19.92
N ASN A 59 -3.64 -2.31 20.15
CA ASN A 59 -3.12 -1.92 21.46
C ASN A 59 -2.40 -3.07 22.19
N ASP A 60 -1.62 -3.86 21.43
CA ASP A 60 -0.88 -5.00 21.92
C ASP A 60 0.60 -4.61 22.13
N PRO A 61 1.10 -4.57 23.38
CA PRO A 61 2.47 -4.17 23.67
C PRO A 61 3.53 -5.18 23.18
N ASN A 62 3.12 -6.36 22.73
CA ASN A 62 4.02 -7.39 22.20
C ASN A 62 4.27 -7.21 20.69
N LEU A 63 3.63 -6.23 20.05
CA LEU A 63 3.79 -5.95 18.63
C LEU A 63 4.68 -4.72 18.41
N GLU A 64 5.56 -4.82 17.41
CA GLU A 64 6.43 -3.73 16.97
C GLU A 64 6.17 -3.43 15.49
N VAL A 65 6.26 -2.14 15.11
CA VAL A 65 6.24 -1.71 13.71
C VAL A 65 7.65 -1.34 13.26
N ILE A 66 8.11 -1.99 12.18
CA ILE A 66 9.33 -1.62 11.47
C ILE A 66 8.92 -0.93 10.17
N ALA A 67 9.18 0.38 10.06
CA ALA A 67 8.85 1.17 8.89
C ALA A 67 9.88 2.30 8.63
N PRO A 68 10.30 2.53 7.36
CA PRO A 68 9.98 1.73 6.17
C PRO A 68 10.81 0.43 6.13
N VAL A 69 10.33 -0.56 5.37
CA VAL A 69 11.14 -1.77 5.06
C VAL A 69 12.33 -1.34 4.20
N LEU A 70 13.55 -1.67 4.65
CA LEU A 70 14.77 -1.29 3.95
C LEU A 70 14.83 -1.92 2.55
N GLY A 71 15.14 -1.12 1.54
CA GLY A 71 15.24 -1.57 0.15
C GLY A 71 13.90 -1.80 -0.56
N ALA A 72 12.77 -1.66 0.13
CA ALA A 72 11.45 -1.71 -0.50
C ALA A 72 11.17 -0.39 -1.25
N PRO A 73 10.59 -0.45 -2.46
CA PRO A 73 10.20 0.75 -3.20
C PRO A 73 9.02 1.46 -2.54
N VAL A 74 8.94 2.78 -2.75
CA VAL A 74 7.74 3.56 -2.43
C VAL A 74 6.75 3.42 -3.58
N TYR A 75 5.51 3.06 -3.26
CA TYR A 75 4.42 2.96 -4.24
C TYR A 75 3.45 4.15 -4.14
N CYS A 76 2.80 4.44 -5.26
CA CYS A 76 1.58 5.24 -5.32
C CYS A 76 0.54 4.45 -6.10
N ASP A 77 -0.73 4.64 -5.77
CA ASP A 77 -1.84 4.04 -6.49
C ASP A 77 -2.54 5.06 -7.40
N GLY A 78 -3.59 4.60 -8.08
CA GLY A 78 -4.51 5.41 -8.84
C GLY A 78 -5.76 4.61 -9.18
N ALA A 79 -6.84 5.31 -9.55
CA ALA A 79 -8.04 4.65 -10.02
C ALA A 79 -7.73 3.86 -11.30
N ALA A 80 -7.98 2.55 -11.28
CA ALA A 80 -7.76 1.64 -12.40
C ALA A 80 -9.07 1.43 -13.18
N PHE A 81 -8.99 1.60 -14.50
CA PHE A 81 -10.12 1.44 -15.40
C PHE A 81 -9.86 0.30 -16.39
N LYS A 82 -10.93 -0.31 -16.90
CA LYS A 82 -10.84 -1.33 -17.94
C LYS A 82 -10.24 -0.72 -19.22
N LYS A 83 -9.44 -1.51 -19.94
CA LYS A 83 -9.02 -1.14 -21.31
C LYS A 83 -10.25 -1.01 -22.21
N GLY A 84 -10.29 0.04 -23.03
CA GLY A 84 -11.47 0.44 -23.80
C GLY A 84 -12.31 1.54 -23.13
N ASP A 85 -12.14 1.78 -21.82
CA ASP A 85 -12.82 2.86 -21.08
C ASP A 85 -11.89 4.08 -20.86
N GLU A 86 -10.96 4.33 -21.79
CA GLU A 86 -9.97 5.41 -21.65
C GLU A 86 -10.64 6.79 -21.55
N ALA A 87 -11.76 7.01 -22.24
CA ALA A 87 -12.49 8.28 -22.17
C ALA A 87 -13.00 8.59 -20.74
N LEU A 88 -13.41 7.57 -19.99
CA LEU A 88 -13.81 7.74 -18.59
C LEU A 88 -12.60 8.03 -17.70
N ARG A 89 -11.50 7.31 -17.91
CA ARG A 89 -10.24 7.57 -17.19
C ARG A 89 -9.75 8.99 -17.44
N ASP A 90 -9.80 9.46 -18.68
CA ASP A 90 -9.35 10.80 -19.06
C ASP A 90 -10.24 11.89 -18.42
N ALA A 91 -11.56 11.71 -18.38
CA ALA A 91 -12.46 12.60 -17.65
C ALA A 91 -12.17 12.61 -16.15
N TYR A 92 -11.87 11.45 -15.55
CA TYR A 92 -11.44 11.35 -14.15
C TYR A 92 -10.13 12.11 -13.90
N ASP A 93 -9.14 11.96 -14.79
CA ASP A 93 -7.84 12.65 -14.68
C ASP A 93 -7.99 14.18 -14.76
N VAL A 94 -8.94 14.70 -15.55
CA VAL A 94 -9.22 16.15 -15.62
C VAL A 94 -9.69 16.70 -14.26
N GLU A 95 -10.64 16.03 -13.61
CA GLU A 95 -11.13 16.48 -12.30
C GLU A 95 -10.09 16.27 -11.20
N LEU A 96 -9.36 15.15 -11.21
CA LEU A 96 -8.25 14.91 -10.28
C LEU A 96 -7.18 16.00 -10.39
N ALA A 97 -6.86 16.45 -11.61
CA ALA A 97 -5.92 17.55 -11.83
C ALA A 97 -6.43 18.88 -11.24
N LYS A 98 -7.73 19.17 -11.37
CA LYS A 98 -8.35 20.36 -10.75
C LYS A 98 -8.29 20.30 -9.23
N LEU A 99 -8.59 19.14 -8.63
CA LEU A 99 -8.48 18.93 -7.17
C LEU A 99 -7.06 19.11 -6.66
N LYS A 100 -6.06 18.61 -7.40
CA LYS A 100 -4.64 18.82 -7.08
C LYS A 100 -4.26 20.29 -7.14
N LYS A 101 -4.69 21.00 -8.20
CA LYS A 101 -4.39 22.42 -8.40
C LYS A 101 -5.03 23.32 -7.35
N SER A 102 -6.26 23.02 -6.91
CA SER A 102 -6.97 23.82 -5.91
C SER A 102 -6.54 23.55 -4.46
N GLY A 103 -5.75 22.49 -4.23
CA GLY A 103 -5.41 22.01 -2.89
C GLY A 103 -6.50 21.16 -2.24
N GLU A 104 -7.64 20.97 -2.90
CA GLU A 104 -8.74 20.14 -2.37
C GLU A 104 -8.34 18.67 -2.26
N PHE A 105 -7.49 18.17 -3.16
CA PHE A 105 -6.93 16.83 -3.07
C PHE A 105 -6.20 16.60 -1.73
N ALA A 106 -5.39 17.56 -1.29
CA ALA A 106 -4.66 17.47 -0.02
C ALA A 106 -5.63 17.43 1.18
N LYS A 107 -6.65 18.30 1.18
CA LYS A 107 -7.67 18.30 2.25
C LYS A 107 -8.40 16.96 2.38
N ILE A 108 -8.55 16.22 1.28
CA ILE A 108 -9.22 14.92 1.28
C ILE A 108 -8.30 13.82 1.86
N ILE A 109 -7.04 13.75 1.41
CA ILE A 109 -6.19 12.58 1.70
C ILE A 109 -5.27 12.73 2.92
N GLU A 110 -4.84 13.96 3.24
CA GLU A 110 -3.90 14.20 4.32
C GLU A 110 -4.47 13.91 5.72
N PRO A 111 -5.79 14.06 6.00
CA PRO A 111 -6.38 13.59 7.26
C PRO A 111 -6.22 12.08 7.51
N TYR A 112 -6.01 11.29 6.47
CA TYR A 112 -5.72 9.85 6.56
C TYR A 112 -4.21 9.55 6.67
N GLY A 113 -3.35 10.57 6.70
CA GLY A 113 -1.90 10.45 6.81
C GLY A 113 -1.16 10.31 5.49
N PHE A 114 -1.84 10.38 4.33
CA PHE A 114 -1.17 10.40 3.03
C PHE A 114 -0.50 11.75 2.76
N SER A 115 0.51 11.76 1.87
CA SER A 115 1.18 12.98 1.42
C SER A 115 0.70 13.36 0.02
N ALA A 116 0.01 14.50 -0.10
CA ALA A 116 -0.35 15.04 -1.41
C ALA A 116 0.89 15.43 -2.24
N ALA A 117 1.92 15.97 -1.57
CA ALA A 117 3.19 16.31 -2.21
C ALA A 117 3.87 15.08 -2.84
N ALA A 118 3.90 13.93 -2.15
CA ALA A 118 4.45 12.70 -2.70
C ALA A 118 3.71 12.27 -3.98
N ALA A 119 2.37 12.26 -3.96
CA ALA A 119 1.55 11.91 -5.11
C ALA A 119 1.68 12.91 -6.29
N MET A 120 1.96 14.18 -6.02
CA MET A 120 2.17 15.23 -7.03
C MET A 120 3.61 15.27 -7.58
N SER A 121 4.57 14.62 -6.90
CA SER A 121 5.98 14.60 -7.32
C SER A 121 6.30 13.61 -8.46
N THR A 122 5.34 12.74 -8.80
CA THR A 122 5.49 11.67 -9.79
C THR A 122 4.35 11.67 -10.80
N THR A 123 4.42 10.79 -11.81
CA THR A 123 3.38 10.61 -12.83
C THR A 123 3.07 9.14 -13.04
N ARG A 124 1.89 8.84 -13.58
CA ARG A 124 1.50 7.48 -13.99
C ARG A 124 2.57 6.83 -14.86
N GLU A 125 3.08 7.56 -15.85
CA GLU A 125 4.12 7.05 -16.76
C GLU A 125 5.42 6.70 -16.03
N LYS A 126 5.90 7.55 -15.12
CA LYS A 126 7.13 7.30 -14.34
C LYS A 126 7.02 6.05 -13.45
N LEU A 127 5.83 5.78 -12.92
CA LEU A 127 5.57 4.64 -12.05
C LEU A 127 5.31 3.34 -12.83
N CYS A 128 4.74 3.44 -14.03
CA CYS A 128 4.45 2.28 -14.89
C CYS A 128 5.60 1.94 -15.85
N ALA A 129 6.65 2.76 -15.95
CA ALA A 129 7.82 2.45 -16.74
C ALA A 129 8.56 1.23 -16.16
N ALA A 130 8.98 0.31 -17.02
CA ALA A 130 9.90 -0.76 -16.63
C ALA A 130 11.24 -0.11 -16.22
N LYS A 131 11.60 -0.22 -14.95
CA LYS A 131 12.88 0.22 -14.39
C LYS A 131 13.70 -0.99 -13.97
#